data_AF-A0A7Y5DEP2-F1
#
_entry.id   AF-A0A7Y5DEP2-F1
#
_cell.length_a   1.000
_cell.length_b   1.000
_cell.length_c   1.000
_cell.angle_alpha   90.00
_cell.angle_beta   90.00
_cell.angle_gamma   90.00
#
_symmetry.space_group_name_H-M   'P 1'
#
loop_
_entity.id
_entity.type
_entity.pdbx_description
1 polymer ?
#
loop_
_entity_poly.entity_id
_entity_poly.type
_entity_poly.pdbx_seq_one_letter_code
_entity_poly.pdbx_strand_id
1 'polypeptide(L)' 'DLSEHTYFAKIHLMYEDSEYTVDARPSDAIALALRSNAPVFANDSVITKQSSEELEQWLENLKPEDFGKLDS' A
#
# COMPACT_ATOMS: atom_id res chain seq x y z
N ASP A 1 -22.64 -10.39 1.10
CA ASP A 1 -22.21 -9.11 0.54
C ASP A 1 -20.69 -9.16 0.43
N LEU A 2 -20.15 -8.81 -0.73
CA LEU A 2 -18.86 -9.29 -1.28
C LEU A 2 -17.65 -8.99 -0.38
N SER A 3 -17.04 -10.03 0.20
CA SER A 3 -15.77 -9.92 0.96
C SER A 3 -14.64 -10.80 0.39
N GLU A 4 -14.63 -11.03 -0.92
CA GLU A 4 -13.59 -11.86 -1.58
C GLU A 4 -12.50 -11.02 -2.27
N HIS A 5 -12.69 -9.70 -2.44
CA HIS A 5 -11.79 -8.84 -3.24
C HIS A 5 -11.38 -7.51 -2.59
N THR A 6 -11.67 -7.32 -1.31
CA THR A 6 -11.29 -6.07 -0.61
C THR A 6 -9.97 -6.27 0.13
N TYR A 7 -8.93 -5.60 -0.32
CA TYR A 7 -7.65 -5.53 0.40
C TYR A 7 -7.70 -4.44 1.49
N PHE A 8 -7.04 -4.69 2.61
CA PHE A 8 -6.95 -3.79 3.75
C PHE A 8 -5.49 -3.46 4.05
N ALA A 9 -5.23 -2.27 4.59
CA ALA A 9 -3.91 -1.85 5.03
C ALA A 9 -3.96 -1.17 6.40
N LYS A 10 -2.81 -1.14 7.07
CA LYS A 10 -2.61 -0.43 8.33
C LYS A 10 -1.35 0.42 8.23
N ILE A 11 -1.41 1.63 8.76
CA ILE A 11 -0.27 2.53 8.88
C ILE A 11 0.18 2.48 10.34
N HIS A 12 1.44 2.11 10.55
CA HIS A 12 2.09 2.13 11.86
C HIS A 12 2.86 3.45 11.99
N LEU A 13 2.57 4.20 13.05
CA LEU A 13 3.17 5.49 13.34
C LEU A 13 3.86 5.41 14.70
N MET A 14 5.03 6.02 14.80
CA MET A 14 5.71 6.27 16.06
C MET A 14 5.61 7.76 16.37
N TYR A 15 5.11 8.09 17.55
CA TYR A 15 5.13 9.46 18.06
C TYR A 15 5.60 9.44 19.51
N GLU A 16 6.72 10.11 19.77
CA GLU A 16 7.49 9.97 21.02
C GLU A 16 7.78 8.48 21.30
N ASP A 17 7.42 7.98 22.48
CA ASP A 17 7.59 6.58 22.89
C ASP A 17 6.30 5.74 22.68
N SER A 18 5.38 6.21 21.84
CA SER A 18 4.08 5.56 21.62
C SER A 18 3.89 5.11 20.17
N GLU A 19 3.44 3.86 20.01
CA GLU A 19 3.04 3.30 18.73
C GLU A 19 1.54 3.50 18.50
N TYR A 20 1.19 3.96 17.30
CA TYR A 20 -0.18 4.12 16.85
C TYR A 20 -0.40 3.30 15.58
N THR A 21 -1.58 2.71 15.47
CA THR A 21 -2.00 1.99 14.27
C THR A 21 -3.28 2.61 13.73
N VAL A 22 -3.27 2.93 12.44
CA VAL A 22 -4.40 3.54 11.74
C VAL A 22 -4.84 2.63 10.60
N ASP A 23 -6.11 2.26 10.58
CA ASP A 23 -6.70 1.54 9.45
C ASP A 23 -6.75 2.44 8.21
N ALA A 24 -6.30 1.92 7.07
CA ALA A 24 -6.21 2.66 5.83
C ALA A 24 -6.60 1.79 4.62
N ARG A 25 -7.02 2.45 3.54
CA ARG A 25 -7.10 1.76 2.24
C ARG A 25 -5.68 1.53 1.72
N PRO A 26 -5.40 0.43 1.00
CA PRO A 26 -4.07 0.15 0.45
C PRO A 26 -3.48 1.27 -0.40
N SER A 27 -4.29 1.93 -1.24
CA SER A 27 -3.82 3.06 -2.08
C SER A 27 -3.25 4.21 -1.25
N ASP A 28 -3.92 4.56 -0.16
CA ASP A 28 -3.54 5.69 0.69
C ASP A 28 -2.27 5.34 1.50
N ALA A 29 -2.18 4.10 2.00
CA ALA A 29 -1.01 3.61 2.74
C ALA A 29 0.25 3.57 1.85
N ILE A 30 0.14 3.07 0.61
CA ILE A 30 1.24 3.02 -0.35
C ILE A 30 1.70 4.44 -0.71
N ALA A 31 0.76 5.34 -1.03
CA ALA A 31 1.08 6.72 -1.38
C ALA A 31 1.79 7.45 -0.23
N LEU A 32 1.35 7.23 1.01
CA LEU A 32 2.01 7.80 2.18
C LEU A 32 3.42 7.25 2.36
N ALA A 33 3.59 5.93 2.26
CA ALA A 33 4.88 5.27 2.43
C ALA A 33 5.91 5.73 1.40
N LEU A 34 5.51 5.90 0.13
CA LEU A 34 6.40 6.42 -0.92
C LEU A 34 6.82 7.87 -0.64
N ARG A 35 5.89 8.73 -0.22
CA ARG A 35 6.17 10.14 0.08
C ARG A 35 7.04 10.31 1.33
N SER A 36 6.90 9.46 2.33
CA SER A 36 7.71 9.49 3.56
C SER A 36 8.96 8.60 3.49
N ASN A 37 9.18 7.91 2.37
CA ASN A 37 10.21 6.91 2.20
C ASN A 37 10.19 5.83 3.32
N ALA A 38 8.98 5.46 3.75
CA ALA A 38 8.74 4.46 4.77
C ALA A 38 8.70 3.05 4.17
N PRO A 39 9.12 2.02 4.92
CA PRO A 39 9.05 0.64 4.45
C PRO A 39 7.61 0.17 4.29
N VAL A 40 7.37 -0.65 3.26
CA VAL A 40 6.07 -1.28 2.99
C VAL A 40 6.19 -2.79 3.21
N PHE A 41 5.21 -3.36 3.91
CA PHE A 41 5.11 -4.80 4.15
C PHE A 41 3.76 -5.29 3.65
N ALA A 42 3.76 -6.48 3.06
CA ALA A 42 2.55 -7.19 2.65
C ALA A 42 2.61 -8.62 3.16
N ASN A 43 1.44 -9.20 3.46
CA ASN A 43 1.36 -10.62 3.80
C ASN A 43 1.60 -11.46 2.53
N ASP A 44 2.31 -12.58 2.66
CA ASP A 44 2.61 -13.48 1.53
C ASP A 44 1.34 -13.92 0.77
N SER A 45 0.21 -14.06 1.46
CA SER A 45 -1.07 -14.40 0.83
C SER A 45 -1.63 -13.32 -0.10
N VAL A 46 -1.20 -12.07 0.06
CA VAL A 46 -1.53 -10.97 -0.86
C VAL A 46 -0.62 -10.99 -2.08
N ILE A 47 0.67 -11.29 -1.86
CA ILE A 47 1.67 -11.38 -2.94
C ILE A 47 1.40 -12.59 -3.84
N THR A 48 1.09 -13.74 -3.25
CA THR A 48 0.85 -15.01 -3.99
C THR A 48 -0.49 -15.06 -4.73
N LYS A 49 -1.43 -14.15 -4.45
CA LYS A 49 -2.71 -14.05 -5.17
C LYS A 49 -2.59 -13.41 -6.55
N GLN A 50 -1.52 -12.65 -6.78
CA GLN A 50 -1.13 -12.25 -8.14
C GLN A 50 0.05 -13.14 -8.53
N SER A 51 0.15 -13.59 -9.79
CA SER A 51 1.39 -14.28 -10.16
C SER A 51 2.54 -13.28 -9.96
N SER A 52 3.71 -13.76 -9.52
CA SER A 52 4.89 -12.90 -9.35
C SER A 52 5.15 -12.07 -10.62
N GLU A 53 4.91 -12.69 -11.78
CA GLU A 53 5.04 -12.02 -13.08
C GLU A 53 4.04 -10.88 -13.30
N GLU A 54 2.78 -11.02 -12.86
CA GLU A 54 1.78 -9.94 -12.99
C GLU A 54 2.12 -8.73 -12.09
N LEU A 55 2.60 -9.01 -10.88
CA LEU A 55 2.98 -7.99 -9.90
C LEU A 55 4.24 -7.23 -10.35
N GLU A 56 5.25 -7.96 -10.85
CA GLU A 56 6.47 -7.39 -11.43
C GLU A 56 6.14 -6.52 -12.66
N GLN A 57 5.34 -7.02 -13.60
CA GLN A 57 4.93 -6.24 -14.77
C GLN A 57 4.14 -4.99 -14.40
N TRP A 58 3.27 -5.07 -13.39
CA TRP A 58 2.55 -3.90 -12.90
C TRP A 58 3.48 -2.86 -12.27
N LEU A 59 4.45 -3.29 -11.46
CA LEU A 59 5.46 -2.41 -10.86
C LEU A 59 6.37 -1.76 -11.92
N GLU A 60 6.77 -2.50 -12.96
CA GLU A 60 7.60 -1.98 -14.05
C GLU A 60 6.87 -0.94 -14.91
N ASN A 61 5.56 -1.08 -15.07
CA ASN A 61 4.74 -0.17 -15.87
C ASN A 61 4.17 1.01 -15.07
N LEU A 62 4.49 1.09 -13.78
CA LEU A 62 3.94 2.08 -12.87
C LEU A 62 4.53 3.46 -13.15
N LYS A 63 3.69 4.41 -13.58
CA LYS A 63 4.14 5.77 -13.91
C LYS A 63 3.92 6.71 -12.72
N PRO A 64 4.74 7.77 -12.59
CA PRO A 64 4.52 8.83 -11.60
C PRO A 64 3.09 9.44 -11.64
N GLU A 65 2.44 9.38 -12.81
CA GLU A 65 1.07 9.87 -13.06
C GLU A 65 -0.03 8.98 -12.47
N ASP A 66 0.25 7.68 -12.28
CA ASP A 66 -0.70 6.69 -11.73
C ASP A 66 -0.92 6.88 -10.21
N PHE A 67 -0.04 7.64 -9.55
CA PHE A 67 -0.18 7.98 -8.13
C PHE A 67 -1.24 9.05 -7.85
N GLY A 68 -1.92 9.53 -8.88
CA GLY A 68 -2.92 10.59 -8.79
C GLY A 68 -2.28 11.97 -8.61
N LYS A 69 -2.86 12.98 -9.26
CA LYS A 69 -2.52 14.37 -8.94
C LYS A 69 -3.00 14.66 -7.53
N LEU A 70 -2.07 15.01 -6.65
CA LEU A 70 -2.37 15.61 -5.36
C LEU A 70 -2.88 17.02 -5.64
N ASP A 71 -4.18 17.14 -5.89
CA ASP A 71 -4.83 18.45 -5.88
C ASP A 71 -4.68 19.01 -4.46
N SER A 72 -3.93 20.11 -4.38
CA SER A 72 -3.60 20.84 -3.15
C SER A 72 -4.76 21.73 -2.70
#